data_AF-A0AAE0W5K7-F1
#
_entry.id   AF-A0AAE0W5K7-F1
#
_cell.length_a   1.000
_cell.length_b   1.000
_cell.length_c   1.000
_cell.angle_alpha   90.00
_cell.angle_beta   90.00
_cell.angle_gamma   90.00
#
_symmetry.space_group_name_H-M   'P 1'
#
loop_
_entity.id
_entity.type
_entity.pdbx_description
1 polymer ?
#
loop_
_entity_poly.entity_id
_entity_poly.type
_entity_poly.pdbx_seq_one_letter_code
_entity_poly.pdbx_strand_id
1 'polypeptide(L)'
;MGGKQSFPVVKLPKDRIVVITGANTGIGYEAAKWVAMMGATVILACRSKERAEKAMQKIQEEFQVEKENRTPVICDTESLSMEFMELDLGSFKSVRDFIQAYKSSARALHVLVCNAGVALMPFTKTEDGFEVMLQVNYLSHFIVIAHLLPIMRQSGEDCRIVLVSSDAHRTCNFDLNKMNYSGDPEKFGRWDYYGRSKLYQIMQMHSMDRRLEGSNISVNSLHPGLVDTEISRSYQDYRLMTRLTWIAKAFG
;
A
#
# COMPACT_ATOMS: atom_id res chain seq x y z
N MET A 1 -2.20 20.35 0.76
CA MET A 1 -1.43 20.62 -0.48
C MET A 1 -2.43 20.92 -1.59
N GLY A 2 -2.47 22.17 -2.06
CA GLY A 2 -3.38 22.65 -3.11
C GLY A 2 -2.64 23.08 -4.38
N GLY A 3 -1.73 22.24 -4.87
CA GLY A 3 -1.19 22.41 -6.21
C GLY A 3 -2.21 21.95 -7.26
N LYS A 4 -2.20 22.52 -8.47
CA LYS A 4 -2.92 21.93 -9.61
C LYS A 4 -2.56 20.45 -9.69
N GLN A 5 -3.55 19.58 -9.68
CA GLN A 5 -3.33 18.15 -9.87
C GLN A 5 -2.60 17.95 -11.20
N SER A 6 -1.32 17.57 -11.13
CA SER A 6 -0.53 17.20 -12.29
C SER A 6 -0.57 15.68 -12.40
N PHE A 7 -1.49 15.17 -13.21
CA PHE A 7 -1.49 13.76 -13.57
C PHE A 7 -0.67 13.56 -14.85
N PRO A 8 0.10 12.47 -14.96
CA PRO A 8 0.61 12.06 -16.26
C PRO A 8 -0.60 11.82 -17.18
N VAL A 9 -0.58 12.37 -18.39
CA VAL A 9 -1.66 12.19 -19.37
C VAL A 9 -1.54 10.80 -19.99
N VAL A 10 -1.96 9.78 -19.25
CA VAL A 10 -1.86 8.38 -19.64
C VAL A 10 -3.20 7.70 -19.36
N LYS A 11 -3.79 7.11 -20.41
CA LYS A 11 -4.89 6.15 -20.26
C LYS A 11 -4.29 4.77 -20.12
N LEU A 12 -4.64 4.08 -19.04
CA LEU A 12 -4.23 2.70 -18.81
C LEU A 12 -5.21 1.76 -19.49
N PRO A 13 -4.73 0.72 -20.19
CA PRO A 13 -5.61 -0.25 -20.82
C PRO A 13 -6.22 -1.16 -19.75
N LYS A 14 -7.40 -1.72 -20.01
CA LYS A 14 -8.16 -2.52 -19.04
C LYS A 14 -7.48 -3.84 -18.67
N ASP A 15 -6.64 -4.37 -19.54
CA ASP A 15 -5.80 -5.55 -19.26
C ASP A 15 -4.67 -5.23 -18.26
N ARG A 16 -4.37 -3.96 -17.99
CA ARG A 16 -3.44 -3.54 -16.94
C ARG A 16 -4.07 -3.79 -15.57
N ILE A 17 -3.64 -4.88 -14.93
CA ILE A 17 -4.10 -5.30 -13.60
C ILE A 17 -3.18 -4.74 -12.51
N VAL A 18 -3.79 -4.07 -11.52
CA VAL A 18 -3.12 -3.44 -10.39
C VAL A 18 -3.70 -3.97 -9.08
N VAL A 19 -2.86 -4.55 -8.22
CA VAL A 19 -3.22 -4.95 -6.86
C VAL A 19 -2.75 -3.87 -5.89
N ILE A 20 -3.65 -3.38 -5.05
CA ILE A 20 -3.34 -2.37 -4.02
C ILE A 20 -3.77 -2.90 -2.66
N THR A 21 -2.81 -3.11 -1.76
CA THR A 21 -3.10 -3.51 -0.37
C THR A 21 -3.62 -2.33 0.44
N GLY A 22 -4.67 -2.52 1.25
CA GLY A 22 -5.22 -1.44 2.09
C GLY A 22 -5.85 -0.30 1.27
N ALA A 23 -6.44 -0.65 0.13
CA ALA A 23 -7.02 0.28 -0.84
C ALA A 23 -8.37 0.87 -0.44
N ASN A 24 -8.94 0.48 0.70
CA ASN A 24 -10.25 0.95 1.13
C ASN A 24 -10.20 2.33 1.83
N THR A 25 -9.02 2.84 2.18
CA THR A 25 -8.88 4.15 2.86
C THR A 25 -7.56 4.85 2.56
N GLY A 26 -7.48 6.15 2.89
CA GLY A 26 -6.23 6.92 2.87
C GLY A 26 -5.54 6.93 1.50
N ILE A 27 -4.22 6.80 1.51
CA ILE A 27 -3.40 6.81 0.29
C ILE A 27 -3.76 5.66 -0.66
N GLY A 28 -4.05 4.47 -0.10
CA GLY A 28 -4.48 3.32 -0.88
C GLY A 28 -5.78 3.57 -1.63
N TYR A 29 -6.74 4.25 -1.00
CA TYR A 29 -8.00 4.66 -1.64
C TYR A 29 -7.78 5.64 -2.78
N GLU A 30 -7.00 6.70 -2.56
CA GLU A 30 -6.71 7.67 -3.60
C GLU A 30 -5.95 7.05 -4.78
N ALA A 31 -5.01 6.15 -4.50
CA ALA A 31 -4.31 5.39 -5.54
C ALA A 31 -5.28 4.50 -6.32
N ALA A 32 -6.13 3.73 -5.63
CA ALA A 32 -7.12 2.87 -6.28
C ALA A 32 -8.10 3.67 -7.14
N LYS A 33 -8.59 4.80 -6.63
CA LYS A 33 -9.47 5.72 -7.35
C LYS A 33 -8.86 6.16 -8.67
N TRP A 34 -7.69 6.81 -8.63
CA TRP A 34 -7.10 7.39 -9.82
C TRP A 34 -6.61 6.34 -10.80
N VAL A 35 -6.07 5.21 -10.33
CA VAL A 35 -5.65 4.12 -11.21
C VAL A 35 -6.86 3.48 -11.92
N ALA A 36 -7.96 3.26 -11.19
CA ALA A 36 -9.20 2.76 -11.79
C ALA A 36 -9.76 3.77 -12.81
N MET A 37 -9.85 5.05 -12.44
CA MET A 37 -10.29 6.12 -13.32
C MET A 37 -9.42 6.26 -14.57
N MET A 38 -8.13 5.93 -14.52
CA MET A 38 -7.26 5.91 -15.71
C MET A 38 -7.55 4.71 -16.64
N GLY A 39 -8.32 3.71 -16.21
CA GLY A 39 -8.82 2.59 -17.03
C GLY A 39 -8.31 1.21 -16.64
N ALA A 40 -7.38 1.10 -15.69
CA ALA A 40 -6.84 -0.17 -15.24
C ALA A 40 -7.86 -1.00 -14.45
N THR A 41 -7.68 -2.32 -14.43
CA THR A 41 -8.38 -3.18 -13.46
C THR A 41 -7.70 -3.08 -12.10
N VAL A 42 -8.44 -2.67 -11.07
CA VAL A 42 -7.91 -2.51 -9.71
C VAL A 42 -8.47 -3.56 -8.76
N ILE A 43 -7.56 -4.27 -8.10
CA ILE A 43 -7.86 -5.28 -7.09
C ILE A 43 -7.58 -4.63 -5.73
N LEU A 44 -8.65 -4.35 -4.99
CA LEU A 44 -8.59 -3.84 -3.63
C LEU A 44 -8.33 -5.01 -2.68
N ALA A 45 -7.06 -5.26 -2.38
CA ALA A 45 -6.64 -6.29 -1.44
C ALA A 45 -6.77 -5.76 0.01
N CYS A 46 -7.88 -6.09 0.67
CA CYS A 46 -8.25 -5.49 1.96
C CYS A 46 -8.74 -6.56 2.95
N ARG A 47 -8.66 -6.26 4.24
CA ARG A 47 -9.15 -7.17 5.29
C ARG A 47 -10.68 -7.26 5.36
N SER A 48 -11.38 -6.16 5.14
CA SER A 48 -12.84 -6.09 5.30
C SER A 48 -13.53 -5.92 3.96
N LYS A 49 -14.30 -6.93 3.57
CA LYS A 49 -15.13 -6.92 2.35
C LYS A 49 -16.09 -5.72 2.34
N GLU A 50 -16.85 -5.54 3.42
CA GLU A 50 -17.82 -4.44 3.54
C GLU A 50 -17.17 -3.06 3.33
N ARG A 51 -16.00 -2.81 3.94
CA ARG A 51 -15.29 -1.53 3.78
C ARG A 51 -14.72 -1.35 2.39
N ALA A 52 -14.28 -2.43 1.75
CA ALA A 52 -13.79 -2.38 0.37
C ALA A 52 -14.94 -2.14 -0.62
N GLU A 53 -16.09 -2.79 -0.44
CA GLU A 53 -17.29 -2.56 -1.25
C GLU A 53 -17.80 -1.11 -1.15
N LYS A 54 -17.86 -0.56 0.06
CA LYS A 54 -18.17 0.87 0.28
C LYS A 54 -17.17 1.79 -0.43
N ALA A 55 -15.87 1.45 -0.38
CA ALA A 55 -14.85 2.22 -1.08
C ALA A 55 -15.01 2.14 -2.61
N MET A 56 -15.27 0.96 -3.17
CA MET A 56 -15.51 0.78 -4.60
C MET A 56 -16.75 1.55 -5.08
N GLN A 57 -17.84 1.53 -4.30
CA GLN A 57 -19.03 2.31 -4.60
C GLN A 57 -18.71 3.82 -4.62
N LYS A 58 -18.01 4.31 -3.59
CA LYS A 58 -17.63 5.73 -3.51
C LYS A 58 -16.73 6.16 -4.66
N ILE A 59 -15.78 5.31 -5.08
CA ILE A 59 -14.92 5.57 -6.25
C ILE A 59 -15.76 5.65 -7.53
N GLN A 60 -16.77 4.79 -7.67
CA GLN A 60 -17.66 4.77 -8.83
C GLN A 60 -18.56 6.02 -8.89
N GLU A 61 -19.02 6.53 -7.75
CA GLU A 61 -19.75 7.80 -7.64
C GLU A 61 -18.86 9.00 -7.98
N GLU A 62 -17.64 9.06 -7.41
CA GLU A 62 -16.64 10.09 -7.71
C GLU A 62 -16.26 10.09 -9.21
N PHE A 63 -16.20 8.91 -9.84
CA PHE A 63 -15.95 8.81 -11.29
C PHE A 63 -17.02 9.46 -12.15
N GLN A 64 -18.30 9.39 -11.76
CA GLN A 64 -19.35 10.10 -12.52
C GLN A 64 -19.17 11.61 -12.43
N VAL A 65 -18.80 12.12 -11.25
CA VAL A 65 -18.48 13.55 -11.06
C VAL A 65 -17.29 13.97 -11.93
N GLU A 66 -16.22 13.17 -11.99
CA GLU A 66 -15.06 13.47 -12.84
C GLU A 66 -15.38 13.39 -14.34
N LYS A 67 -16.31 12.50 -14.76
CA LYS A 67 -16.84 12.46 -16.14
C LYS A 67 -17.58 13.75 -16.50
N GLU A 68 -18.45 14.22 -15.61
CA GLU A 68 -19.18 15.48 -15.79
C GLU A 68 -18.24 16.69 -15.87
N ASN A 69 -17.21 16.71 -15.02
CA ASN A 69 -16.17 17.73 -15.01
C ASN A 69 -15.23 17.67 -16.23
N ARG A 70 -15.35 16.64 -17.07
CA ARG A 70 -14.48 16.38 -18.22
C ARG A 70 -13.00 16.36 -17.81
N THR A 71 -12.72 15.80 -16.65
CA THR A 71 -11.37 15.72 -16.10
C THR A 71 -10.45 15.03 -17.10
N PRO A 72 -9.36 15.68 -17.55
CA PRO A 72 -8.39 15.02 -18.40
C PRO A 72 -7.88 13.76 -17.70
N VAL A 73 -7.49 12.72 -18.46
CA VAL A 73 -6.88 11.46 -17.98
C VAL A 73 -7.81 10.34 -17.52
N ILE A 74 -9.12 10.56 -17.37
CA ILE A 74 -10.04 9.48 -17.03
C ILE A 74 -10.46 8.65 -18.27
N CYS A 75 -10.76 7.38 -18.08
CA CYS A 75 -11.15 6.44 -19.11
C CYS A 75 -12.58 6.69 -19.58
N ASP A 76 -12.83 6.39 -20.85
CA ASP A 76 -14.16 6.51 -21.45
C ASP A 76 -14.91 5.18 -21.29
N THR A 77 -15.47 4.97 -20.09
CA THR A 77 -16.27 3.80 -19.76
C THR A 77 -17.45 4.17 -18.88
N GLU A 78 -18.47 3.31 -18.83
CA GLU A 78 -19.63 3.51 -17.97
C GLU A 78 -19.37 3.09 -16.53
N SER A 79 -18.51 2.09 -16.31
CA SER A 79 -18.18 1.59 -14.98
C SER A 79 -16.72 1.16 -14.87
N LEU A 80 -16.12 1.47 -13.72
CA LEU A 80 -14.74 1.18 -13.42
C LEU A 80 -14.54 -0.31 -13.11
N SER A 81 -13.44 -0.87 -13.58
CA SER A 81 -13.10 -2.28 -13.35
C SER A 81 -12.43 -2.45 -12.00
N MET A 82 -13.20 -2.68 -10.94
CA MET A 82 -12.68 -2.89 -9.58
C MET A 82 -13.18 -4.22 -9.00
N GLU A 83 -12.32 -4.89 -8.21
CA GLU A 83 -12.71 -6.07 -7.47
C GLU A 83 -12.11 -6.09 -6.06
N PHE A 84 -12.79 -6.79 -5.15
CA PHE A 84 -12.29 -7.07 -3.82
C PHE A 84 -11.58 -8.42 -3.78
N MET A 85 -10.44 -8.47 -3.12
CA MET A 85 -9.82 -9.72 -2.66
C MET A 85 -9.46 -9.59 -1.18
N GLU A 86 -9.79 -10.61 -0.40
CA GLU A 86 -9.48 -10.61 1.03
C GLU A 86 -7.98 -10.74 1.27
N LEU A 87 -7.42 -9.85 2.08
CA LEU A 87 -6.03 -9.90 2.52
C LEU A 87 -5.88 -9.25 3.90
N ASP A 88 -5.70 -10.07 4.93
CA ASP A 88 -5.22 -9.65 6.25
C ASP A 88 -3.73 -9.93 6.38
N LEU A 89 -2.92 -8.86 6.32
CA LEU A 89 -1.47 -8.95 6.49
C LEU A 89 -1.05 -9.32 7.93
N GLY A 90 -1.96 -9.28 8.90
CA GLY A 90 -1.74 -9.76 10.27
C GLY A 90 -1.85 -11.28 10.43
N SER A 91 -2.14 -12.03 9.36
CA SER A 91 -2.30 -13.49 9.35
C SER A 91 -1.59 -14.12 8.15
N PHE A 92 -0.57 -14.96 8.38
CA PHE A 92 0.06 -15.71 7.29
C PHE A 92 -0.87 -16.75 6.66
N LYS A 93 -1.92 -17.18 7.38
CA LYS A 93 -2.99 -17.97 6.76
C LYS A 93 -3.71 -17.12 5.70
N SER A 94 -4.19 -15.93 6.05
CA SER A 94 -4.86 -15.03 5.09
C SER A 94 -3.96 -14.66 3.91
N VAL A 95 -2.67 -14.39 4.16
CA VAL A 95 -1.67 -14.14 3.10
C VAL A 95 -1.56 -15.32 2.13
N ARG A 96 -1.48 -16.56 2.63
CA ARG A 96 -1.43 -17.76 1.77
C ARG A 96 -2.71 -17.94 0.97
N ASP A 97 -3.86 -17.74 1.60
CA ASP A 97 -5.17 -17.85 0.95
C ASP A 97 -5.30 -16.81 -0.18
N PHE A 98 -4.89 -15.57 0.05
CA PHE A 98 -4.84 -14.52 -0.97
C PHE A 98 -3.93 -14.90 -2.15
N ILE A 99 -2.71 -15.37 -1.87
CA ILE A 99 -1.74 -15.79 -2.89
C ILE A 99 -2.32 -16.94 -3.72
N GLN A 100 -2.95 -17.92 -3.08
CA GLN A 100 -3.56 -19.06 -3.76
C GLN A 100 -4.74 -18.61 -4.62
N ALA A 101 -5.63 -17.79 -4.08
CA ALA A 101 -6.77 -17.24 -4.84
C ALA A 101 -6.30 -16.46 -6.06
N TYR A 102 -5.26 -15.62 -5.90
CA TYR A 102 -4.69 -14.85 -7.00
C TYR A 102 -4.09 -15.75 -8.07
N LYS A 103 -3.28 -16.74 -7.68
CA LYS A 103 -2.71 -17.73 -8.61
C LYS A 103 -3.78 -18.50 -9.37
N SER A 104 -4.84 -18.93 -8.68
CA SER A 104 -5.96 -19.66 -9.28
C SER A 104 -6.77 -18.82 -10.25
N SER A 105 -6.75 -17.49 -10.15
CA SER A 105 -7.41 -16.62 -11.12
C SER A 105 -6.78 -16.66 -12.52
N ALA A 106 -5.53 -17.15 -12.62
CA ALA A 106 -4.74 -17.20 -13.87
C ALA A 106 -4.61 -15.83 -14.57
N ARG A 107 -4.68 -14.74 -13.82
CA ARG A 107 -4.57 -13.37 -14.33
C ARG A 107 -3.13 -12.85 -14.28
N ALA A 108 -2.82 -11.95 -15.20
CA ALA A 108 -1.60 -11.16 -15.15
C ALA A 108 -1.60 -10.21 -13.95
N LEU A 109 -0.41 -9.88 -13.43
CA LEU A 109 -0.16 -8.87 -12.41
C LEU A 109 0.88 -7.87 -12.93
N HIS A 110 0.45 -6.65 -13.24
CA HIS A 110 1.35 -5.63 -13.79
C HIS A 110 1.90 -4.73 -12.68
N VAL A 111 1.05 -4.35 -11.72
CA VAL A 111 1.48 -3.46 -10.62
C VAL A 111 1.03 -4.00 -9.28
N LEU A 112 1.96 -4.08 -8.33
CA LEU A 112 1.70 -4.42 -6.94
C LEU A 112 2.07 -3.23 -6.05
N VAL A 113 1.07 -2.64 -5.38
CA VAL A 113 1.26 -1.53 -4.44
C VAL A 113 1.09 -2.04 -3.01
N CYS A 114 2.22 -2.20 -2.32
CA CYS A 114 2.31 -2.55 -0.90
C CYS A 114 2.12 -1.29 -0.05
N ASN A 115 0.87 -0.84 0.01
CA ASN A 115 0.44 0.36 0.73
C ASN A 115 -0.01 0.10 2.17
N ALA A 116 -0.60 -1.06 2.46
CA ALA A 116 -1.18 -1.32 3.77
C ALA A 116 -0.12 -1.21 4.88
N GLY A 117 -0.52 -0.75 6.05
CA GLY A 117 0.39 -0.65 7.18
C GLY A 117 -0.26 -0.15 8.44
N VAL A 118 0.36 -0.47 9.56
CA VAL A 118 0.04 0.03 10.90
C VAL A 118 1.23 0.81 11.45
N ALA A 119 0.97 1.77 12.33
CA ALA A 119 1.99 2.62 12.90
C ALA A 119 1.78 2.81 14.40
N LEU A 120 2.90 2.91 15.14
CA LEU A 120 2.93 3.25 16.56
C LEU A 120 2.03 2.38 17.45
N MET A 121 1.85 1.12 17.05
CA MET A 121 1.05 0.17 17.81
C MET A 121 1.71 -0.10 19.17
N PRO A 122 0.93 -0.33 20.25
CA PRO A 122 1.48 -0.95 21.44
C PRO A 122 2.11 -2.30 21.09
N PHE A 123 3.02 -2.80 21.92
CA PHE A 123 3.60 -4.11 21.69
C PHE A 123 2.51 -5.18 21.70
N THR A 124 2.24 -5.73 20.54
CA THR A 124 1.36 -6.87 20.36
C THR A 124 1.97 -7.81 19.34
N LYS A 125 1.65 -9.08 19.48
CA LYS A 125 1.99 -10.10 18.50
C LYS A 125 0.76 -10.45 17.69
N THR A 126 0.97 -10.74 16.41
CA THR A 126 0.00 -11.41 15.55
C THR A 126 -0.21 -12.86 16.01
N GLU A 127 -1.20 -13.53 15.41
CA GLU A 127 -1.40 -14.97 15.62
C GLU A 127 -0.19 -15.82 15.17
N ASP A 128 0.63 -15.29 14.26
CA ASP A 128 1.85 -15.94 13.78
C ASP A 128 3.07 -15.71 14.70
N GLY A 129 2.90 -14.95 15.80
CA GLY A 129 3.92 -14.75 16.82
C GLY A 129 4.94 -13.64 16.55
N PHE A 130 4.73 -12.81 15.53
CA PHE A 130 5.58 -11.66 15.19
C PHE A 130 5.01 -10.36 15.74
N GLU A 131 5.90 -9.41 16.05
CA GLU A 131 5.48 -8.03 16.35
C GLU A 131 4.63 -7.47 15.20
N VAL A 132 3.51 -6.84 15.54
CA VAL A 132 2.45 -6.48 14.58
C VAL A 132 2.93 -5.55 13.46
N MET A 133 3.74 -4.53 13.76
CA MET A 133 4.25 -3.61 12.74
C MET A 133 5.25 -4.30 11.82
N LEU A 134 6.15 -5.13 12.36
CA LEU A 134 7.06 -5.95 11.57
C LEU A 134 6.29 -6.85 10.59
N GLN A 135 5.28 -7.58 11.07
CA GLN A 135 4.56 -8.51 10.20
C GLN A 135 3.73 -7.79 9.14
N VAL A 136 2.86 -6.87 9.57
CA VAL A 136 1.92 -6.20 8.68
C VAL A 136 2.64 -5.32 7.66
N ASN A 137 3.62 -4.53 8.09
CA ASN A 137 4.28 -3.58 7.20
C ASN A 137 5.30 -4.27 6.28
N TYR A 138 5.99 -5.31 6.78
CA TYR A 138 7.14 -5.91 6.09
C TYR A 138 6.97 -7.39 5.75
N LEU A 139 6.88 -8.29 6.73
CA LEU A 139 6.98 -9.75 6.45
C LEU A 139 5.89 -10.25 5.51
N SER A 140 4.64 -9.85 5.75
CA SER A 140 3.51 -10.29 4.92
C SER A 140 3.61 -9.75 3.50
N HIS A 141 4.02 -8.50 3.31
CA HIS A 141 4.30 -7.95 1.98
C HIS A 141 5.46 -8.67 1.29
N PHE A 142 6.53 -8.96 2.01
CA PHE A 142 7.66 -9.73 1.49
C PHE A 142 7.20 -11.09 0.94
N ILE A 143 6.35 -11.81 1.68
CA ILE A 143 5.78 -13.10 1.27
C ILE A 143 4.89 -12.93 0.03
N VAL A 144 3.97 -11.96 0.01
CA VAL A 144 3.12 -11.67 -1.15
C VAL A 144 3.97 -11.41 -2.40
N ILE A 145 4.95 -10.51 -2.28
CA ILE A 145 5.86 -10.16 -3.37
C ILE A 145 6.59 -11.40 -3.88
N ALA A 146 7.23 -12.15 -2.98
CA ALA A 146 8.03 -13.32 -3.36
C ALA A 146 7.20 -14.37 -4.14
N HIS A 147 5.95 -14.58 -3.74
CA HIS A 147 5.08 -15.57 -4.38
C HIS A 147 4.39 -15.09 -5.67
N LEU A 148 4.19 -13.78 -5.83
CA LEU A 148 3.57 -13.21 -7.04
C LEU A 148 4.60 -12.77 -8.08
N LEU A 149 5.89 -12.64 -7.71
CA LEU A 149 6.97 -12.28 -8.61
C LEU A 149 7.04 -13.14 -9.90
N PRO A 150 6.84 -14.48 -9.87
CA PRO A 150 6.82 -15.27 -11.10
C PRO A 150 5.67 -14.89 -12.05
N ILE A 151 4.50 -14.54 -11.51
CA ILE A 151 3.36 -14.08 -12.32
C ILE A 151 3.69 -12.74 -12.96
N MET A 152 4.25 -11.79 -12.19
CA MET A 152 4.65 -10.48 -12.71
C MET A 152 5.66 -10.60 -13.86
N ARG A 153 6.61 -11.55 -13.79
CA ARG A 153 7.55 -11.79 -14.89
C ARG A 153 6.88 -12.25 -16.19
N GLN A 154 5.74 -12.91 -16.09
CA GLN A 154 4.96 -13.41 -17.22
C GLN A 154 3.88 -12.41 -17.69
N SER A 155 3.71 -11.30 -16.99
CA SER A 155 2.60 -10.36 -17.20
C SER A 155 2.86 -9.29 -18.27
N GLY A 156 3.97 -9.38 -19.01
CA GLY A 156 4.32 -8.40 -20.05
C GLY A 156 5.24 -7.29 -19.54
N GLU A 157 5.40 -6.21 -20.30
CA GLU A 157 6.39 -5.17 -20.01
C GLU A 157 5.95 -4.15 -18.94
N ASP A 158 6.92 -3.42 -18.40
CA ASP A 158 6.72 -2.33 -17.43
C ASP A 158 5.93 -2.76 -16.18
N CYS A 159 6.28 -3.92 -15.62
CA CYS A 159 5.74 -4.35 -14.34
C CYS A 159 6.38 -3.55 -13.19
N ARG A 160 5.61 -3.28 -12.13
CA ARG A 160 6.06 -2.40 -11.04
C ARG A 160 5.67 -2.92 -9.67
N ILE A 161 6.62 -2.91 -8.74
CA ILE A 161 6.37 -3.10 -7.32
C ILE A 161 6.60 -1.75 -6.63
N VAL A 162 5.62 -1.28 -5.87
CA VAL A 162 5.69 -0.02 -5.13
C VAL A 162 5.54 -0.29 -3.64
N LEU A 163 6.56 0.06 -2.86
CA LEU A 163 6.55 -0.05 -1.39
C LEU A 163 6.25 1.32 -0.78
N VAL A 164 5.18 1.43 0.00
CA VAL A 164 4.84 2.68 0.71
C VAL A 164 5.55 2.71 2.06
N SER A 165 6.69 3.39 2.09
CA SER A 165 7.53 3.58 3.27
C SER A 165 7.19 4.88 4.03
N SER A 166 8.05 5.31 4.94
CA SER A 166 7.90 6.51 5.77
C SER A 166 9.24 7.17 6.06
N ASP A 167 9.30 8.49 6.23
CA ASP A 167 10.48 9.20 6.76
C ASP A 167 10.95 8.66 8.14
N ALA A 168 10.07 7.97 8.88
CA ALA A 168 10.43 7.26 10.10
C ALA A 168 11.57 6.23 9.91
N HIS A 169 11.85 5.77 8.69
CA HIS A 169 13.02 4.91 8.44
C HIS A 169 14.34 5.57 8.86
N ARG A 170 14.42 6.90 8.86
CA ARG A 170 15.64 7.67 9.19
C ARG A 170 15.95 7.70 10.68
N THR A 171 15.00 7.32 11.54
CA THR A 171 15.15 7.41 12.99
C THR A 171 15.67 6.12 13.63
N CYS A 172 16.07 5.14 12.82
CA CYS A 172 16.51 3.83 13.29
C CYS A 172 17.72 3.33 12.50
N ASN A 173 18.45 2.38 13.08
CA ASN A 173 19.55 1.68 12.42
C ASN A 173 19.15 0.23 12.12
N PHE A 174 19.64 -0.29 11.00
CA PHE A 174 19.52 -1.72 10.72
C PHE A 174 20.17 -2.53 11.83
N ASP A 175 19.41 -3.45 12.42
CA ASP A 175 19.90 -4.40 13.42
C ASP A 175 19.03 -5.66 13.33
N LEU A 176 19.62 -6.73 12.83
CA LEU A 176 18.95 -8.00 12.62
C LEU A 176 18.49 -8.63 13.94
N ASN A 177 19.25 -8.46 15.02
CA ASN A 177 18.92 -9.00 16.34
C ASN A 177 17.71 -8.30 16.96
N LYS A 178 17.39 -7.09 16.47
CA LYS A 178 16.23 -6.30 16.89
C LYS A 178 15.10 -6.33 15.85
N MET A 179 15.14 -7.23 14.87
CA MET A 179 14.12 -7.28 13.83
C MET A 179 12.75 -7.60 14.40
N ASN A 180 12.64 -8.69 15.17
CA ASN A 180 11.43 -9.08 15.89
C ASN A 180 11.64 -8.84 17.39
N TYR A 181 10.87 -7.92 17.97
CA TYR A 181 11.02 -7.59 19.39
C TYR A 181 10.62 -8.79 20.27
N SER A 182 11.54 -9.22 21.12
CA SER A 182 11.33 -10.29 22.10
C SER A 182 11.59 -9.84 23.54
N GLY A 183 11.73 -8.54 23.77
CA GLY A 183 12.01 -7.96 25.08
C GLY A 183 10.75 -7.68 25.90
N ASP A 184 10.95 -6.91 26.97
CA ASP A 184 9.92 -6.44 27.89
C ASP A 184 8.88 -5.55 27.16
N PRO A 185 7.59 -5.91 27.13
CA PRO A 185 6.53 -5.12 26.49
C PRO A 185 6.50 -3.64 26.90
N GLU A 186 6.85 -3.32 28.15
CA GLU A 186 6.81 -1.94 28.66
C GLU A 186 7.94 -1.08 28.10
N LYS A 187 9.04 -1.71 27.66
CA LYS A 187 10.21 -1.04 27.07
C LYS A 187 10.15 -0.97 25.54
N PHE A 188 9.03 -1.36 24.94
CA PHE A 188 8.89 -1.40 23.49
C PHE A 188 8.93 -0.01 22.87
N GLY A 189 10.00 0.28 22.12
CA GLY A 189 10.17 1.52 21.38
C GLY A 189 9.28 1.59 20.15
N ARG A 190 8.02 2.02 20.30
CA ARG A 190 7.03 2.08 19.20
C ARG A 190 7.54 2.82 17.97
N TRP A 191 8.22 3.95 18.16
CA TRP A 191 8.82 4.73 17.08
C TRP A 191 10.01 4.02 16.43
N ASP A 192 10.89 3.41 17.22
CA ASP A 192 12.03 2.64 16.70
C ASP A 192 11.55 1.46 15.85
N TYR A 193 10.60 0.67 16.36
CA TYR A 193 10.08 -0.51 15.65
C TYR A 193 9.22 -0.17 14.43
N TYR A 194 8.46 0.92 14.49
CA TYR A 194 7.80 1.46 13.29
C TYR A 194 8.83 1.89 12.24
N GLY A 195 9.85 2.67 12.65
CA GLY A 195 10.94 3.11 11.77
C GLY A 195 11.67 1.93 11.13
N ARG A 196 11.99 0.90 11.93
CA ARG A 196 12.60 -0.36 11.47
C ARG A 196 11.75 -1.04 10.41
N SER A 197 10.44 -1.18 10.64
CA SER A 197 9.53 -1.80 9.67
C SER A 197 9.55 -1.08 8.31
N LYS A 198 9.72 0.25 8.32
CA LYS A 198 9.79 1.10 7.12
C LYS A 198 11.19 1.11 6.49
N LEU A 199 12.25 1.00 7.29
CA LEU A 199 13.61 0.77 6.82
C LEU A 199 13.73 -0.56 6.07
N TYR A 200 13.13 -1.64 6.58
CA TYR A 200 13.17 -2.94 5.92
C TYR A 200 12.51 -2.93 4.53
N GLN A 201 11.44 -2.15 4.34
CA GLN A 201 10.86 -1.93 3.01
C GLN A 201 11.85 -1.26 2.05
N ILE A 202 12.58 -0.24 2.49
CA ILE A 202 13.59 0.45 1.66
C ILE A 202 14.76 -0.49 1.33
N MET A 203 15.23 -1.25 2.31
CA MET A 203 16.27 -2.26 2.10
C MET A 203 15.82 -3.35 1.13
N GLN A 204 14.56 -3.80 1.23
CA GLN A 204 13.98 -4.76 0.30
C GLN A 204 13.92 -4.17 -1.11
N MET A 205 13.51 -2.92 -1.28
CA MET A 205 13.53 -2.24 -2.59
C MET A 205 14.92 -2.31 -3.22
N HIS A 206 15.96 -1.84 -2.52
CA HIS A 206 17.32 -1.87 -3.05
C HIS A 206 17.83 -3.29 -3.31
N SER A 207 17.49 -4.25 -2.45
CA SER A 207 17.88 -5.64 -2.65
C SER A 207 17.17 -6.27 -3.85
N MET A 208 15.90 -5.92 -4.09
CA MET A 208 15.12 -6.48 -5.18
C MET A 208 15.49 -5.84 -6.51
N ASP A 209 15.70 -4.53 -6.54
CA ASP A 209 16.15 -3.78 -7.71
C ASP A 209 17.41 -4.43 -8.32
N ARG A 210 18.45 -4.67 -7.50
CA ARG A 210 19.65 -5.39 -7.94
C ARG A 210 19.39 -6.83 -8.41
N ARG A 211 18.42 -7.53 -7.82
CA ARG A 211 18.09 -8.92 -8.18
C ARG A 211 17.20 -9.03 -9.41
N LEU A 212 16.58 -7.93 -9.81
CA LEU A 212 15.63 -7.82 -10.91
C LEU A 212 16.20 -6.98 -12.06
N GLU A 213 17.48 -6.62 -12.00
CA GLU A 213 18.20 -5.98 -13.09
C GLU A 213 18.05 -6.81 -14.39
N GLY A 214 17.69 -6.13 -15.47
CA GLY A 214 17.41 -6.77 -16.76
C GLY A 214 16.05 -7.47 -16.87
N SER A 215 15.23 -7.47 -15.81
CA SER A 215 13.86 -7.98 -15.88
C SER A 215 12.85 -6.91 -16.33
N ASN A 216 11.63 -7.33 -16.62
CA ASN A 216 10.49 -6.46 -16.92
C ASN A 216 9.89 -5.77 -15.68
N ILE A 217 10.48 -5.94 -14.49
CA ILE A 217 9.93 -5.49 -13.21
C ILE A 217 10.84 -4.41 -12.60
N SER A 218 10.29 -3.23 -12.37
CA SER A 218 10.91 -2.19 -11.53
C SER A 218 10.40 -2.24 -10.10
N VAL A 219 11.26 -1.90 -9.14
CA VAL A 219 10.89 -1.85 -7.71
C VAL A 219 11.21 -0.47 -7.17
N ASN A 220 10.20 0.24 -6.68
CA ASN A 220 10.35 1.59 -6.16
C ASN A 220 9.77 1.69 -4.76
N SER A 221 10.31 2.60 -3.96
CA SER A 221 9.79 2.94 -2.64
C SER A 221 9.47 4.43 -2.60
N LEU A 222 8.38 4.80 -1.94
CA LEU A 222 7.99 6.20 -1.75
C LEU A 222 7.68 6.48 -0.28
N HIS A 223 7.90 7.73 0.13
CA HIS A 223 7.37 8.26 1.38
C HIS A 223 6.33 9.34 1.06
N PRO A 224 5.07 9.20 1.51
CA PRO A 224 4.00 10.13 1.16
C PRO A 224 4.01 11.46 1.95
N GLY A 225 4.97 11.70 2.85
CA GLY A 225 4.92 12.83 3.79
C GLY A 225 3.99 12.59 4.98
N LEU A 226 3.74 13.64 5.77
CA LEU A 226 2.67 13.68 6.76
C LEU A 226 1.31 13.78 6.05
N VAL A 227 0.64 12.64 5.88
CA VAL A 227 -0.70 12.56 5.28
C VAL A 227 -1.72 12.23 6.38
N ASP A 228 -2.81 13.00 6.44
CA ASP A 228 -3.92 12.69 7.33
C ASP A 228 -4.68 11.47 6.78
N THR A 229 -4.25 10.29 7.23
CA THR A 229 -4.86 9.00 6.88
C THR A 229 -5.43 8.35 8.14
N GLU A 230 -6.25 7.31 7.98
CA GLU A 230 -6.77 6.53 9.11
C GLU A 230 -5.70 5.86 9.98
N ILE A 231 -4.43 5.80 9.53
CA ILE A 231 -3.27 5.38 10.34
C ILE A 231 -3.16 6.24 11.62
N SER A 232 -3.68 7.47 11.61
CA SER A 232 -3.71 8.36 12.77
C SER A 232 -4.80 8.03 13.81
N ARG A 233 -5.76 7.13 13.53
CA ARG A 233 -6.90 6.86 14.43
C ARG A 233 -6.50 6.27 15.78
N SER A 234 -5.38 5.55 15.84
CA SER A 234 -4.88 4.90 17.05
C SER A 234 -4.22 5.87 18.04
N TYR A 235 -4.05 7.15 17.68
CA TYR A 235 -3.32 8.14 18.48
C TYR A 235 -3.95 9.54 18.39
N GLN A 236 -4.49 10.05 19.50
CA GLN A 236 -4.97 11.43 19.59
C GLN A 236 -3.84 12.45 19.34
N ASP A 237 -2.62 12.18 19.80
CA ASP A 237 -1.48 13.09 19.64
C ASP A 237 -0.96 13.17 18.20
N TYR A 238 -1.00 12.07 17.43
CA TYR A 238 -0.59 12.07 16.02
C TYR A 238 -1.61 12.81 15.16
N ARG A 239 -2.92 12.72 15.48
CA ARG A 239 -3.96 13.56 14.88
C ARG A 239 -3.79 15.04 15.19
N LEU A 240 -3.37 15.36 16.41
CA LEU A 240 -3.07 16.74 16.80
C LEU A 240 -1.84 17.25 16.05
N MET A 241 -0.80 16.43 15.92
CA MET A 241 0.43 16.77 15.20
C MET A 241 0.18 16.95 13.70
N THR A 242 -0.56 16.04 13.02
CA THR A 242 -0.92 16.22 11.61
C THR A 242 -1.74 17.49 11.38
N ARG A 243 -2.68 17.81 12.29
CA ARG A 243 -3.48 19.05 12.23
C ARG A 243 -2.66 20.31 12.51
N LEU A 244 -1.79 20.31 13.52
CA LEU A 244 -0.92 21.44 13.85
C LEU A 244 0.10 21.72 12.74
N THR A 245 0.63 20.67 12.11
CA THR A 245 1.55 20.83 10.97
C THR A 245 0.81 21.34 9.73
N TRP A 246 -0.46 20.95 9.53
CA TRP A 246 -1.31 21.51 8.48
C TRP A 246 -1.63 22.98 8.71
N ILE A 247 -1.94 23.38 9.94
CA ILE A 247 -2.15 24.78 10.32
C ILE A 247 -0.85 25.57 10.11
N ALA A 248 0.29 25.07 10.60
CA ALA A 248 1.59 25.72 10.41
C ALA A 248 1.98 25.89 8.93
N LYS A 249 1.59 24.94 8.06
CA LYS A 249 1.76 25.04 6.59
C LYS A 249 0.71 25.90 5.88
N ALA A 250 -0.40 26.25 6.52
CA ALA A 250 -1.43 27.13 5.98
C ALA A 250 -1.17 28.61 6.32
N PHE A 251 -0.30 28.87 7.30
CA PHE A 251 0.06 30.20 7.79
C PHE A 251 1.54 30.59 7.57
N GLY A 252 2.26 29.86 6.70
CA GLY A 252 3.60 30.18 6.22
C GLY A 252 3.69 30.01 4.71
#